data_AF-A0A7S1MKG1-F1
#
_entry.id   AF-A0A7S1MKG1-F1
#
_cell.length_a   1.000
_cell.length_b   1.000
_cell.length_c   1.000
_cell.angle_alpha   90.00
_cell.angle_beta   90.00
_cell.angle_gamma   90.00
#
_symmetry.space_group_name_H-M   'P 1'
#
loop_
_entity.id
_entity.type
_entity.pdbx_description
1 polymer ?
#
loop_
_entity_poly.entity_id
_entity_poly.type
_entity_poly.pdbx_seq_one_letter_code
_entity_poly.pdbx_strand_id
1 'polypeptide(L)'
;LVWQQKRVLERNIAGAEVAGVTGERKDVSSWADARDGAGGRRKNVVVIIDSIFYTWMIAKRGQILDDVALIIFDEVHHARRNSYFAKIADECAQRNSLHDSRVHVVGLTASPGADIDAQQTRKNIATLLELTNCSIATVVDNRQDLVQRVPVPSCRLEVFELSDEERAVEQALIDALCTVDRAVVSDPRLGGNFSQKFRSLP
;
A
#
# COMPACT_ATOMS: atom_id res chain seq x y z
N LEU A 1 -7.86 8.91 -3.04
CA LEU A 1 -7.35 8.16 -4.21
C LEU A 1 -8.44 7.87 -5.25
N VAL A 2 -9.51 7.13 -4.90
CA VAL A 2 -10.62 6.76 -5.84
C VAL A 2 -11.14 7.94 -6.68
N TRP A 3 -11.49 9.06 -6.06
CA TRP A 3 -12.00 10.23 -6.79
C TRP A 3 -10.97 10.92 -7.70
N GLN A 4 -9.70 10.90 -7.28
CA GLN A 4 -8.61 11.45 -8.08
C GLN A 4 -8.40 10.58 -9.32
N GLN A 5 -8.31 9.26 -9.15
CA GLN A 5 -8.20 8.30 -10.26
C GLN A 5 -9.41 8.41 -11.20
N LYS A 6 -10.63 8.43 -10.65
CA LYS A 6 -11.86 8.63 -11.45
C LYS A 6 -11.77 9.87 -12.32
N ARG A 7 -11.45 11.03 -11.74
CA ARG A 7 -11.36 12.31 -12.46
C ARG A 7 -10.30 12.28 -13.56
N VAL A 8 -9.17 11.61 -13.32
CA VAL A 8 -8.12 11.45 -14.34
C VAL A 8 -8.61 10.55 -15.48
N LEU A 9 -9.28 9.44 -15.18
CA LEU A 9 -9.79 8.51 -16.20
C LEU A 9 -10.88 9.16 -17.06
N GLU A 10 -11.84 9.86 -16.45
CA GLU A 10 -12.91 10.59 -17.18
C GLU A 10 -12.36 11.65 -18.13
N ARG A 11 -11.22 12.27 -17.78
CA ARG A 11 -10.59 13.32 -18.59
C ARG A 11 -9.76 12.78 -19.75
N ASN A 12 -9.13 11.63 -19.57
CA ASN A 12 -8.12 11.12 -20.50
C ASN A 12 -8.65 10.00 -21.39
N ILE A 13 -9.75 9.33 -21.01
CA ILE A 13 -10.34 8.25 -21.79
C ILE A 13 -11.64 8.76 -22.42
N ALA A 14 -11.58 9.07 -23.72
CA ALA A 14 -12.73 9.56 -24.46
C ALA A 14 -13.88 8.53 -24.43
N GLY A 15 -15.07 8.98 -24.03
CA GLY A 15 -16.25 8.11 -23.92
C GLY A 15 -16.24 7.15 -22.71
N ALA A 16 -15.27 7.29 -21.79
CA ALA A 16 -15.31 6.54 -20.55
C ALA A 16 -16.41 7.03 -19.62
N GLU A 17 -17.18 6.08 -19.12
CA GLU A 17 -18.21 6.26 -18.13
C GLU A 17 -17.71 5.62 -16.84
N VAL A 18 -17.21 6.45 -15.91
CA VAL A 18 -16.46 5.95 -14.75
C VAL A 18 -17.31 5.99 -13.48
N ALA A 19 -17.46 4.84 -12.83
CA ALA A 19 -18.01 4.74 -11.49
C ALA A 19 -16.91 4.91 -10.44
N GLY A 20 -17.22 5.56 -9.32
CA GLY A 20 -16.32 5.66 -8.17
C GLY A 20 -17.04 5.10 -6.95
N VAL A 21 -16.46 4.09 -6.31
CA VAL A 21 -17.06 3.38 -5.17
C VAL A 21 -16.16 3.51 -3.95
N THR A 22 -16.73 4.07 -2.88
CA THR A 22 -16.08 4.29 -1.59
C THR A 22 -17.05 3.89 -0.47
N GLY A 23 -16.56 3.37 0.65
CA GLY A 23 -17.41 2.80 1.72
C GLY A 23 -18.40 3.77 2.38
N GLU A 24 -18.23 5.08 2.23
CA GLU A 24 -19.07 6.09 2.89
C GLU A 24 -20.30 6.51 2.09
N ARG A 25 -20.38 6.24 0.79
CA ARG A 25 -21.52 6.68 -0.04
C ARG A 25 -22.51 5.56 -0.31
N LYS A 26 -23.79 5.86 -0.05
CA LYS A 26 -24.94 4.95 -0.24
C LYS A 26 -25.45 4.90 -1.69
N ASP A 27 -24.88 5.68 -2.61
CA ASP A 27 -25.33 5.79 -4.00
C ASP A 27 -24.96 4.56 -4.84
N VAL A 28 -23.94 3.80 -4.43
CA VAL A 28 -23.54 2.55 -5.08
C VAL A 28 -23.39 1.46 -4.03
N SER A 29 -24.41 0.59 -3.94
CA SER A 29 -24.47 -0.46 -2.91
C SER A 29 -24.09 -1.85 -3.41
N SER A 30 -24.10 -2.03 -4.73
CA SER A 30 -23.86 -3.32 -5.38
C SER A 30 -23.07 -3.17 -6.69
N TRP A 31 -22.55 -4.30 -7.17
CA TRP A 31 -21.92 -4.38 -8.49
C TRP A 31 -22.85 -3.93 -9.62
N ALA A 32 -24.14 -4.29 -9.54
CA ALA A 32 -25.12 -3.90 -10.55
C ALA A 32 -25.29 -2.37 -10.59
N ASP A 33 -25.37 -1.72 -9.43
CA ASP A 33 -25.45 -0.25 -9.34
C ASP A 33 -24.19 0.40 -9.92
N ALA A 34 -23.02 -0.16 -9.62
CA ALA A 34 -21.73 0.35 -10.08
C ALA A 34 -21.59 0.24 -11.61
N ARG A 35 -22.06 -0.88 -12.17
CA ARG A 35 -21.99 -1.20 -13.59
C ARG A 35 -23.06 -0.49 -14.40
N ASP A 36 -24.30 -0.44 -13.94
CA ASP A 36 -25.43 0.03 -14.75
C ASP A 36 -25.71 1.52 -14.56
N GLY A 37 -25.24 2.10 -13.44
CA GLY A 37 -25.33 3.52 -13.13
C GLY A 37 -26.77 4.04 -12.94
N ALA A 38 -26.89 5.27 -12.46
CA ALA A 38 -28.18 5.96 -12.42
C ALA A 38 -28.64 6.27 -13.86
N GLY A 39 -29.80 5.74 -14.26
CA GLY A 39 -30.40 5.98 -15.58
C GLY A 39 -30.08 4.95 -16.67
N GLY A 40 -29.54 3.77 -16.32
CA GLY A 40 -29.35 2.65 -17.25
C GLY A 40 -28.18 2.81 -18.22
N ARG A 41 -27.30 3.79 -17.99
CA ARG A 41 -26.11 4.03 -18.80
C ARG A 41 -24.92 3.24 -18.22
N ARG A 42 -24.63 2.11 -18.87
CA ARG A 42 -23.56 1.19 -18.46
C ARG A 42 -22.21 1.92 -18.34
N LYS A 43 -21.59 1.79 -17.17
CA LYS A 43 -20.23 2.22 -16.85
C LYS A 43 -19.26 1.18 -17.38
N ASN A 44 -18.21 1.64 -18.05
CA ASN A 44 -17.16 0.79 -18.63
C ASN A 44 -15.89 0.76 -17.76
N VAL A 45 -15.79 1.64 -16.77
CA VAL A 45 -14.68 1.66 -15.81
C VAL A 45 -15.25 1.84 -14.40
N VAL A 46 -14.77 1.03 -13.45
CA VAL A 46 -15.14 1.13 -12.04
C VAL A 46 -13.87 1.31 -11.22
N VAL A 47 -13.79 2.42 -10.48
CA VAL A 47 -12.72 2.69 -9.51
C VAL A 47 -13.28 2.39 -8.12
N ILE A 48 -12.71 1.40 -7.45
CA ILE A 48 -13.27 0.83 -6.22
C ILE A 48 -12.17 0.42 -5.25
N ILE A 49 -12.47 0.45 -3.96
CA ILE A 49 -11.60 -0.06 -2.90
C ILE A 49 -11.61 -1.59 -2.95
N ASP A 50 -10.43 -2.20 -2.85
CA ASP A 50 -10.20 -3.65 -2.94
C ASP A 50 -11.11 -4.48 -2.02
N SER A 51 -11.33 -4.05 -0.78
CA SER A 51 -12.18 -4.71 0.20
C SER A 51 -13.64 -4.80 -0.24
N ILE A 52 -14.20 -3.71 -0.75
CA ILE A 52 -15.59 -3.64 -1.24
C ILE A 52 -15.74 -4.52 -2.48
N PHE A 53 -14.78 -4.42 -3.40
CA PHE A 53 -14.78 -5.23 -4.62
C PHE A 53 -14.72 -6.73 -4.29
N TYR A 54 -13.84 -7.13 -3.37
CA TYR A 54 -13.73 -8.52 -2.92
C TYR A 54 -15.03 -9.02 -2.30
N THR A 55 -15.68 -8.23 -1.44
CA THR A 55 -16.99 -8.59 -0.86
C THR A 55 -18.04 -8.82 -1.93
N TRP A 56 -18.14 -7.95 -2.94
CA TRP A 56 -19.08 -8.11 -4.04
C TRP A 56 -18.76 -9.31 -4.93
N MET A 57 -17.47 -9.56 -5.16
CA MET A 57 -16.99 -10.68 -5.96
C MET A 57 -17.31 -12.02 -5.30
N ILE A 58 -17.14 -12.18 -3.98
CA ILE A 58 -17.57 -13.42 -3.31
C ILE A 58 -19.08 -13.61 -3.43
N ALA A 59 -19.86 -12.54 -3.24
CA ALA A 59 -21.32 -12.61 -3.28
C ALA A 59 -21.85 -12.99 -4.67
N LYS A 60 -21.19 -12.56 -5.74
CA LYS A 60 -21.63 -12.75 -7.14
C LYS A 60 -20.48 -13.10 -8.09
N ARG A 61 -19.68 -14.11 -7.74
CA ARG A 61 -18.43 -14.47 -8.44
C ARG A 61 -18.58 -14.59 -9.95
N GLY A 62 -19.52 -15.43 -10.40
CA GLY A 62 -19.72 -15.67 -11.84
C GLY A 62 -20.04 -14.39 -12.60
N GLN A 63 -21.00 -13.59 -12.09
CA GLN A 63 -21.41 -12.35 -12.74
C GLN A 63 -20.26 -11.34 -12.88
N ILE A 64 -19.49 -11.12 -11.82
CA ILE A 64 -18.42 -10.11 -11.83
C ILE A 64 -17.27 -10.54 -12.73
N LEU A 65 -16.82 -11.79 -12.63
CA LEU A 65 -15.70 -12.27 -13.43
C LEU A 65 -16.04 -12.44 -14.92
N ASP A 66 -17.33 -12.58 -15.26
CA ASP A 66 -17.80 -12.57 -16.66
C ASP A 66 -17.96 -11.14 -17.21
N ASP A 67 -18.23 -10.15 -16.35
CA ASP A 67 -18.39 -8.74 -16.73
C ASP A 67 -17.06 -7.97 -16.88
N VAL A 68 -15.97 -8.48 -16.29
CA VAL A 68 -14.69 -7.76 -16.15
C VAL A 68 -13.61 -8.40 -17.02
N ALA A 69 -13.04 -7.60 -17.93
CA ALA A 69 -11.91 -8.04 -18.76
C ALA A 69 -10.53 -7.71 -18.15
N LEU A 70 -10.45 -6.66 -17.32
CA LEU A 70 -9.19 -6.15 -16.79
C LEU A 70 -9.39 -5.62 -15.36
N ILE A 71 -8.51 -6.04 -14.45
CA ILE A 71 -8.39 -5.54 -13.09
C ILE A 71 -7.03 -4.88 -12.93
N ILE A 72 -7.03 -3.62 -12.51
CA ILE A 72 -5.81 -2.84 -12.23
C ILE A 72 -5.75 -2.57 -10.74
N PHE A 73 -4.64 -2.95 -10.12
CA PHE A 73 -4.36 -2.67 -8.72
C PHE A 73 -3.30 -1.58 -8.61
N ASP A 74 -3.65 -0.54 -7.88
CA ASP A 74 -2.69 0.48 -7.45
C ASP A 74 -1.96 0.00 -6.18
N GLU A 75 -0.69 0.37 -6.04
CA GLU A 75 0.19 -0.02 -4.93
C GLU A 75 0.21 -1.54 -4.64
N VAL A 76 0.43 -2.35 -5.69
CA VAL A 76 0.40 -3.83 -5.61
C VAL A 76 1.38 -4.41 -4.58
N HIS A 77 2.40 -3.66 -4.17
CA HIS A 77 3.33 -4.07 -3.13
C HIS A 77 2.69 -4.25 -1.74
N HIS A 78 1.46 -3.77 -1.54
CA HIS A 78 0.65 -4.08 -0.35
C HIS A 78 0.04 -5.48 -0.36
N ALA A 79 0.14 -6.22 -1.46
CA ALA A 79 -0.35 -7.58 -1.57
C ALA A 79 0.45 -8.54 -0.67
N ARG A 80 -0.09 -8.79 0.53
CA ARG A 80 0.37 -9.82 1.46
C ARG A 80 -0.51 -11.07 1.33
N ARG A 81 -0.07 -12.20 1.89
CA ARG A 81 -0.73 -13.51 1.80
C ARG A 81 -2.24 -13.52 2.14
N ASN A 82 -2.72 -12.59 2.97
CA ASN A 82 -4.15 -12.47 3.34
C ASN A 82 -4.81 -11.16 2.86
N SER A 83 -4.14 -10.41 1.98
CA SER A 83 -4.70 -9.18 1.40
C SER A 83 -5.88 -9.49 0.48
N TYR A 84 -6.77 -8.51 0.29
CA TYR A 84 -7.86 -8.64 -0.69
C TYR A 84 -7.32 -8.81 -2.10
N PHE A 85 -6.21 -8.13 -2.44
CA PHE A 85 -5.49 -8.35 -3.70
C PHE A 85 -5.22 -9.83 -3.95
N ALA A 86 -4.53 -10.51 -3.03
CA ALA A 86 -4.06 -11.89 -3.26
C ALA A 86 -5.25 -12.83 -3.49
N LYS A 87 -6.34 -12.60 -2.76
CA LYS A 87 -7.59 -13.36 -2.91
C LYS A 87 -8.25 -13.09 -4.25
N ILE A 88 -8.31 -11.84 -4.72
CA ILE A 88 -8.86 -11.50 -6.04
C ILE A 88 -8.02 -12.11 -7.16
N ALA A 89 -6.68 -12.05 -7.05
CA ALA A 89 -5.78 -12.61 -8.04
C ALA A 89 -5.95 -14.14 -8.16
N ASP A 90 -6.04 -14.84 -7.03
CA ASP A 90 -6.32 -16.29 -7.00
C ASP A 90 -7.67 -16.63 -7.64
N GLU A 91 -8.72 -15.88 -7.31
CA GLU A 91 -10.05 -16.06 -7.89
C GLU A 91 -10.07 -15.88 -9.42
N CYS A 92 -9.30 -14.90 -9.93
CA CYS A 92 -9.10 -14.69 -11.37
C CYS A 92 -8.30 -15.82 -12.01
N ALA A 93 -7.22 -16.30 -11.36
CA ALA A 93 -6.41 -17.40 -11.85
C ALA A 93 -7.21 -18.70 -11.97
N GLN A 94 -8.02 -19.02 -10.96
CA GLN A 94 -8.94 -20.16 -10.97
C GLN A 94 -10.01 -20.02 -12.06
N ARG A 95 -10.55 -18.83 -12.30
CA ARG A 95 -11.50 -18.59 -13.38
C ARG A 95 -10.86 -18.76 -14.76
N ASN A 96 -9.64 -18.30 -14.92
CA ASN A 96 -8.89 -18.37 -16.19
C ASN A 96 -8.42 -19.80 -16.51
N SER A 97 -8.34 -20.71 -15.54
CA SER A 97 -8.01 -22.12 -15.79
C SER A 97 -9.21 -22.94 -16.26
N LEU A 98 -10.43 -22.46 -15.98
CA LEU A 98 -11.68 -23.18 -16.28
C LEU A 98 -12.40 -22.70 -17.55
N HIS A 99 -12.00 -21.56 -18.12
CA HIS A 99 -12.73 -20.90 -19.19
C HIS A 99 -11.79 -20.18 -20.17
N ASP A 100 -12.23 -20.02 -21.42
CA ASP A 100 -11.45 -19.35 -22.47
C ASP A 100 -11.39 -17.83 -22.32
N SER A 101 -12.40 -17.19 -21.72
CA SER A 101 -12.36 -15.76 -21.44
C SER A 101 -11.46 -15.47 -20.25
N ARG A 102 -10.39 -14.69 -20.47
CA ARG A 102 -9.42 -14.37 -19.44
C ARG A 102 -9.64 -12.99 -18.85
N VAL A 103 -9.72 -12.93 -17.52
CA VAL A 103 -9.58 -11.69 -16.77
C VAL A 103 -8.10 -11.38 -16.66
N HIS A 104 -7.69 -10.23 -17.18
CA HIS A 104 -6.31 -9.76 -17.06
C HIS A 104 -6.12 -9.03 -15.73
N VAL A 105 -5.00 -9.28 -15.05
CA VAL A 105 -4.63 -8.61 -13.80
C VAL A 105 -3.35 -7.82 -14.02
N VAL A 106 -3.37 -6.54 -13.66
CA VAL A 106 -2.23 -5.63 -13.75
C VAL A 106 -2.00 -4.98 -12.39
N GLY A 107 -0.77 -5.06 -11.88
CA GLY A 107 -0.36 -4.37 -10.65
C GLY A 107 0.57 -3.20 -10.96
N LEU A 108 0.31 -2.04 -10.37
CA LEU A 108 1.15 -0.86 -10.44
C LEU A 108 1.84 -0.65 -9.07
N THR A 109 3.14 -0.44 -9.08
CA THR A 109 3.90 -0.06 -7.87
C THR A 109 5.18 0.66 -8.26
N ALA A 110 5.61 1.62 -7.44
CA ALA A 110 6.93 2.22 -7.57
C ALA A 110 8.04 1.31 -7.00
N SER A 111 7.72 0.45 -6.03
CA SER A 111 8.67 -0.45 -5.37
C SER A 111 7.97 -1.76 -4.96
N PRO A 112 8.36 -2.92 -5.50
CA PRO A 112 7.65 -4.18 -5.26
C PRO A 112 7.99 -4.87 -3.93
N GLY A 113 9.04 -4.45 -3.21
CA GLY A 113 9.43 -5.16 -1.97
C GLY A 113 10.77 -4.75 -1.38
N ALA A 114 11.12 -3.46 -1.50
CA ALA A 114 12.40 -2.96 -1.00
C ALA A 114 12.58 -3.21 0.50
N ASP A 115 13.76 -3.70 0.86
CA ASP A 115 14.21 -3.93 2.24
C ASP A 115 15.67 -3.46 2.36
N ILE A 116 16.17 -3.31 3.59
CA ILE A 116 17.57 -2.92 3.85
C ILE A 116 18.51 -4.00 3.32
N ASP A 117 18.11 -5.27 3.46
CA ASP A 117 18.86 -6.42 2.96
C ASP A 117 18.43 -6.81 1.54
N ALA A 118 19.42 -7.00 0.66
CA ALA A 118 19.21 -7.44 -0.70
C ALA A 118 18.63 -8.86 -0.78
N GLN A 119 19.01 -9.76 0.13
CA GLN A 119 18.42 -11.12 0.12
C GLN A 119 16.95 -11.07 0.54
N GLN A 120 16.62 -10.29 1.57
CA GLN A 120 15.25 -10.08 1.98
C GLN A 120 14.40 -9.42 0.88
N THR A 121 14.95 -8.42 0.18
CA THR A 121 14.30 -7.80 -0.99
C THR A 121 13.94 -8.85 -2.05
N ARG A 122 14.88 -9.76 -2.40
CA ARG A 122 14.61 -10.83 -3.38
C ARG A 122 13.51 -11.78 -2.91
N LYS A 123 13.49 -12.14 -1.63
CA LYS A 123 12.43 -12.97 -1.05
C LYS A 123 11.07 -12.28 -1.13
N ASN A 124 11.01 -10.99 -0.75
CA ASN A 124 9.78 -10.20 -0.80
C ASN A 124 9.21 -10.15 -2.23
N ILE A 125 10.07 -9.88 -3.21
CA ILE A 125 9.69 -9.85 -4.64
C ILE A 125 9.21 -11.24 -5.10
N ALA A 126 9.92 -12.31 -4.76
CA ALA A 126 9.52 -13.67 -5.14
C ALA A 126 8.16 -14.06 -4.55
N THR A 127 7.93 -13.75 -3.27
CA THR A 127 6.63 -13.97 -2.62
C THR A 127 5.52 -13.16 -3.28
N LEU A 128 5.78 -11.90 -3.65
CA LEU A 128 4.79 -11.08 -4.36
C LEU A 128 4.42 -11.72 -5.70
N LEU A 129 5.39 -12.20 -6.48
CA LEU A 129 5.12 -12.85 -7.77
C LEU A 129 4.34 -14.15 -7.64
N GLU A 130 4.67 -14.95 -6.63
CA GLU A 130 3.93 -16.18 -6.31
C GLU A 130 2.48 -15.89 -5.94
N LEU A 131 2.23 -14.86 -5.11
CA LEU A 131 0.89 -14.48 -4.68
C LEU A 131 0.04 -13.84 -5.78
N THR A 132 0.68 -13.13 -6.70
CA THR A 132 -0.01 -12.35 -7.74
C THR A 132 -0.17 -13.11 -9.06
N ASN A 133 0.60 -14.19 -9.25
CA ASN A 133 0.76 -14.89 -10.53
C ASN A 133 1.05 -13.92 -11.69
N CYS A 134 1.80 -12.86 -11.40
CA CYS A 134 2.16 -11.81 -12.35
C CYS A 134 3.64 -11.88 -12.74
N SER A 135 4.01 -11.14 -13.78
CA SER A 135 5.41 -10.87 -14.14
C SER A 135 5.72 -9.39 -13.92
N ILE A 136 7.00 -9.06 -13.67
CA ILE A 136 7.44 -7.68 -13.46
C ILE A 136 7.87 -7.07 -14.79
N ALA A 137 7.29 -5.92 -15.12
CA ALA A 137 7.76 -5.07 -16.20
C ALA A 137 8.46 -3.83 -15.63
N THR A 138 9.65 -3.51 -16.14
CA THR A 138 10.41 -2.29 -15.79
C THR A 138 10.92 -1.61 -17.06
N VAL A 139 11.18 -0.29 -16.98
CA VAL A 139 11.73 0.47 -18.11
C VAL A 139 13.24 0.19 -18.20
N VAL A 140 13.65 -0.58 -19.21
CA VAL A 140 15.06 -0.91 -19.47
C VAL A 140 15.60 -0.08 -20.65
N ASP A 141 14.93 -0.12 -21.80
CA ASP A 141 15.44 0.47 -23.05
C ASP A 141 15.42 2.01 -23.05
N ASN A 142 14.39 2.62 -22.47
CA ASN A 142 14.19 4.07 -22.46
C ASN A 142 14.59 4.73 -21.12
N ARG A 143 15.61 4.17 -20.44
CA ARG A 143 16.04 4.66 -19.12
C ARG A 143 16.45 6.14 -19.13
N GLN A 144 17.01 6.65 -20.23
CA GLN A 144 17.42 8.06 -20.33
C GLN A 144 16.23 9.03 -20.30
N ASP A 145 15.14 8.73 -21.03
CA ASP A 145 13.91 9.53 -21.00
C ASP A 145 13.28 9.52 -19.60
N LEU A 146 13.31 8.37 -18.91
CA LEU A 146 12.83 8.26 -17.52
C LEU A 146 13.62 9.17 -16.56
N VAL A 147 14.96 9.16 -16.63
CA VAL A 147 15.82 9.98 -15.77
C VAL A 147 15.61 11.48 -16.02
N GLN A 148 15.35 11.88 -17.27
CA GLN A 148 15.06 13.29 -17.60
C GLN A 148 13.71 13.77 -17.06
N ARG A 149 12.71 12.89 -17.00
CA ARG A 149 11.35 13.22 -16.49
C ARG A 149 11.23 13.14 -14.98
N VAL A 150 12.04 12.28 -14.34
CA VAL A 150 12.01 12.03 -12.89
C VAL A 150 13.37 12.40 -12.30
N PRO A 151 13.58 13.68 -11.93
CA PRO A 151 14.84 14.10 -11.34
C PRO A 151 15.04 13.41 -9.98
N VAL A 152 16.14 12.68 -9.84
CA VAL A 152 16.52 12.03 -8.58
C VAL A 152 17.27 13.05 -7.72
N PRO A 153 16.80 13.38 -6.51
CA PRO A 153 17.48 14.34 -5.66
C PRO A 153 18.84 13.80 -5.19
N SER A 154 19.83 14.68 -5.05
CA SER A 154 21.08 14.34 -4.39
C SER A 154 20.83 14.14 -2.89
N CYS A 155 21.10 12.94 -2.38
CA CYS A 155 21.07 12.67 -0.95
C CYS A 155 22.44 12.98 -0.35
N ARG A 156 22.47 13.85 0.68
CA ARG A 156 23.66 14.10 1.49
C ARG A 156 23.39 13.57 2.89
N LEU A 157 24.25 12.67 3.34
CA LEU A 157 24.25 12.21 4.72
C LEU A 157 25.33 12.99 5.46
N GLU A 158 24.90 13.87 6.35
CA GLU A 158 25.78 14.58 7.26
C GLU A 158 25.69 13.90 8.62
N VAL A 159 26.80 13.33 9.07
CA VAL A 159 26.91 12.70 10.38
C VAL A 159 27.45 13.76 11.34
N PHE A 160 26.66 14.09 12.35
CA PHE A 160 27.06 14.99 13.41
C PHE A 160 27.56 14.17 14.58
N GLU A 161 28.82 14.36 14.95
CA GLU A 161 29.38 13.85 16.20
C GLU A 161 29.35 14.97 17.22
N LEU A 162 28.89 14.66 18.43
CA LEU A 162 28.88 15.63 19.53
C LEU A 162 30.31 16.09 19.82
N SER A 163 30.50 17.40 19.93
CA SER A 163 31.73 17.97 20.49
C SER A 163 31.93 17.55 21.94
N ASP A 164 33.14 17.70 22.46
CA ASP A 164 33.43 17.37 23.86
C ASP A 164 32.56 18.20 24.84
N GLU A 165 32.25 19.45 24.50
CA GLU A 165 31.35 20.32 25.27
C GLU A 165 29.91 19.79 25.26
N GLU A 166 29.40 19.39 24.09
CA GLU A 166 28.06 18.83 23.96
C GLU A 166 27.94 17.47 24.66
N ARG A 167 28.97 16.63 24.61
CA ARG A 167 29.03 15.37 25.39
C ARG A 167 29.02 15.63 26.89
N ALA A 168 29.73 16.65 27.36
CA ALA A 168 29.73 17.02 28.77
C ALA A 168 28.33 17.49 29.23
N VAL A 169 27.62 18.24 28.39
CA VAL A 169 26.22 18.65 28.66
C VAL A 169 25.27 17.45 28.64
N GLU A 170 25.41 16.57 27.65
CA GLU A 170 24.62 15.33 27.57
C GLU A 170 24.82 14.47 28.82
N GLN A 171 26.06 14.24 29.23
CA GLN A 171 26.36 13.48 30.44
C GLN A 171 25.79 14.13 31.71
N ALA A 172 25.89 15.45 31.83
CA ALA A 172 25.31 16.18 32.96
C ALA A 172 23.77 16.05 33.02
N LEU A 173 23.10 16.04 31.87
CA LEU A 173 21.65 15.81 31.78
C LEU A 173 21.29 14.38 32.17
N ILE A 174 22.04 13.38 31.70
CA ILE A 174 21.86 11.97 32.09
C ILE A 174 22.03 11.80 33.60
N ASP A 175 23.06 12.40 34.19
CA ASP A 175 23.34 12.33 35.62
C ASP A 175 22.23 13.01 36.45
N ALA A 176 21.72 14.16 35.98
CA ALA A 176 20.60 14.86 36.61
C ALA A 176 19.32 14.02 36.56
N LEU A 177 18.99 13.41 35.41
CA LEU A 177 17.83 12.54 35.26
C LEU A 177 17.93 11.30 36.16
N CYS A 178 19.11 10.67 36.23
CA CYS A 178 19.35 9.54 37.13
C CYS A 178 19.24 9.93 38.61
N THR A 179 19.56 11.18 38.96
CA THR A 179 19.45 11.69 40.33
C THR A 179 17.99 11.94 40.69
N VAL A 180 17.21 12.52 39.78
CA VAL A 180 15.76 12.70 39.96
C VAL A 180 15.05 11.35 40.05
N ASP A 181 15.36 10.39 39.18
CA ASP A 181 14.76 9.05 39.22
C ASP A 181 15.06 8.35 40.56
N ARG A 182 16.31 8.41 41.03
CA ARG A 182 16.68 7.88 42.36
C ARG A 182 15.92 8.57 43.49
N ALA A 183 15.74 9.88 43.43
CA ALA A 183 14.99 10.63 44.44
C ALA A 183 13.49 10.29 44.43
N VAL A 184 12.89 10.09 43.25
CA VAL A 184 11.50 9.68 43.07
C VAL A 184 11.27 8.24 43.54
N VAL A 185 12.19 7.32 43.24
CA VAL A 185 12.14 5.93 43.73
C VAL A 185 12.33 5.85 45.26
N SER A 186 13.05 6.80 45.84
CA SER A 186 13.32 6.85 47.28
C SER A 186 12.26 7.61 48.10
N ASP A 187 11.32 8.33 47.46
CA ASP A 187 10.17 8.92 48.17
C ASP A 187 9.01 7.91 48.22
N PRO A 188 8.68 7.34 49.40
CA PRO A 188 7.62 6.34 49.56
C PRO A 188 6.20 6.88 49.24
N ARG A 189 6.03 8.18 49.01
CA ARG A 189 4.76 8.79 48.56
C ARG A 189 4.57 8.79 47.04
N LEU A 190 5.63 8.59 46.26
CA LEU A 190 5.62 8.61 44.79
C LEU A 190 5.78 7.20 44.18
N GLY A 191 5.80 6.16 45.02
CA GLY A 191 6.00 4.76 44.66
C GLY A 191 4.85 4.18 43.81
N GLY A 192 4.87 4.47 42.51
CA GLY A 192 3.98 3.86 41.53
C GLY A 192 4.49 4.05 40.10
N ASN A 193 5.19 3.04 39.59
CA ASN A 193 5.41 2.76 38.15
C ASN A 193 6.34 3.66 37.32
N PHE A 194 7.25 4.47 37.89
CA PHE A 194 8.21 5.23 37.07
C PHE A 194 9.46 4.42 36.65
N SER A 195 9.90 3.45 37.45
CA SER A 195 11.22 2.79 37.30
C SER A 195 11.38 1.82 36.12
N GLN A 196 10.31 1.51 35.37
CA GLN A 196 10.39 0.53 34.26
C GLN A 196 10.70 1.15 32.89
N LYS A 197 10.61 2.47 32.69
CA LYS A 197 10.71 3.08 31.34
C LYS A 197 12.08 3.60 30.92
N PHE A 198 13.04 3.76 31.84
CA PHE A 198 14.35 4.38 31.51
C PHE A 198 15.54 3.41 31.47
N ARG A 199 15.34 2.12 31.78
CA ARG A 199 16.42 1.10 31.75
C ARG A 199 16.79 0.60 30.36
N SER A 200 16.27 1.18 29.29
CA SER A 200 16.50 0.72 27.91
C SER A 200 16.95 1.83 26.96
N LEU A 201 17.52 2.92 27.47
CA LEU A 201 18.27 3.84 26.61
C LEU A 201 19.72 3.35 26.52
N PRO A 202 20.29 3.24 25.30
CA PRO A 202 21.63 2.73 25.07
C PRO A 202 22.71 3.60 25.72
#